data_AF-A0A2V2FUC9-F1
#
_entry.id   AF-A0A2V2FUC9-F1
#
_cell.length_a   1.000
_cell.length_b   1.000
_cell.length_c   1.000
_cell.angle_alpha   90.00
_cell.angle_beta   90.00
_cell.angle_gamma   90.00
#
_symmetry.space_group_name_H-M   'P 1'
#
loop_
_entity.id
_entity.type
_entity.pdbx_description
1 polymer ?
#
loop_
_entity_poly.entity_id
_entity_poly.type
_entity_poly.pdbx_seq_one_letter_code
_entity_poly.pdbx_strand_id
1 'polypeptide(L)'
;MIKPAFIIAQKKRLRFHRSTSPSFLCGIKAPHRNSLAQMYGKYTQMCKRLQETEAERRKSMKLGLFGGSFNPIHNGHIDMARRVKEQFALDGVLFMVAKEPPHKELAGDVDAVSRLAMAQAALAGENGLSASGLELSRPGKSYTVDTVRTLLAENPGAEISLIVGEDMLWNLPAWREAETLLGLVRVIAVSRPGVEGSLADAAETLRIRFGARVALASFTGQDVSSTMVRAHVEQALPIDVLVPLAVERQIYENAFYQNESVAQKQEKLRASLNKKRYEHSIGTMRCAISLAARWDVNGAQARLAGLLHDCAKLPPESLLALAAQHALPVDEFEREVPGLLHDRLGAIIARDEYGVQDTDVLEAIRCHQLCRAHMTGLDKIVYLADKIEPTRDYPGVDVLRSLAQEDLDHAVLACMDSVHAHLVREGKRIKPEGEAARVAFQKELMERNRQKA
;
A
#
# COMPACT_ATOMS: atom_id res chain seq x y z
N MET A 1 -25.37 -13.36 21.73
CA MET A 1 -24.56 -13.15 22.95
C MET A 1 -23.17 -13.68 22.72
N ILE A 2 -22.26 -12.87 22.18
CA ILE A 2 -20.85 -13.27 22.01
C ILE A 2 -20.02 -12.01 22.28
N LYS A 3 -19.31 -11.98 23.40
CA LYS A 3 -18.19 -11.07 23.64
C LYS A 3 -16.90 -11.81 23.24
N PRO A 4 -16.11 -11.29 22.30
CA PRO A 4 -14.75 -11.75 22.05
C PRO A 4 -13.75 -10.89 22.83
N ALA A 5 -12.81 -11.55 23.51
CA ALA A 5 -11.61 -10.93 24.05
C ALA A 5 -10.41 -11.83 23.74
N PHE A 6 -9.70 -11.50 22.66
CA PHE A 6 -8.25 -11.64 22.57
C PHE A 6 -7.68 -10.33 23.16
N ILE A 7 -6.70 -10.32 24.06
CA ILE A 7 -5.27 -10.49 23.79
C ILE A 7 -4.60 -10.98 25.09
N ILE A 8 -3.97 -12.16 25.06
CA ILE A 8 -2.98 -12.58 26.05
C ILE A 8 -1.64 -12.67 25.34
N ALA A 9 -0.68 -11.87 25.82
CA ALA A 9 0.70 -11.87 25.39
C ALA A 9 1.33 -13.27 25.56
N GLN A 10 1.96 -13.75 24.48
CA GLN A 10 2.73 -14.99 24.46
C GLN A 10 3.90 -14.93 25.46
N LYS A 11 3.82 -15.72 26.54
CA LYS A 11 5.02 -16.17 27.27
C LYS A 11 5.62 -17.37 26.53
N LYS A 12 6.68 -17.16 25.76
CA LYS A 12 7.55 -18.25 25.27
C LYS A 12 8.14 -18.99 26.48
N ARG A 13 7.67 -20.21 26.73
CA ARG A 13 8.32 -21.20 27.61
C ARG A 13 9.60 -21.68 26.91
N LEU A 14 10.76 -21.28 27.41
CA LEU A 14 12.02 -22.00 27.15
C LEU A 14 11.91 -23.40 27.77
N ARG A 15 11.81 -24.43 26.91
CA ARG A 15 11.98 -25.83 27.32
C ARG A 15 13.49 -26.10 27.40
N PHE A 16 14.02 -26.28 28.61
CA PHE A 16 15.35 -26.87 28.78
C PHE A 16 15.24 -28.39 28.54
N HIS A 17 15.95 -28.87 27.51
CA HIS A 17 16.23 -30.29 27.33
C HIS A 17 17.19 -30.77 28.43
N ARG A 18 16.86 -31.88 29.08
CA ARG A 18 17.76 -32.62 29.95
C ARG A 18 18.76 -33.38 29.08
N SER A 19 20.05 -33.04 29.17
CA SER A 19 21.13 -33.96 28.84
C SER A 19 22.07 -34.10 30.04
N THR A 20 22.67 -35.27 30.14
CA THR A 20 23.28 -35.89 31.30
C THR A 20 24.75 -35.54 31.50
N SER A 21 25.10 -34.99 32.69
CA SER A 21 26.35 -35.12 33.47
C SER A 21 27.71 -34.61 32.91
N PRO A 22 28.77 -34.43 33.73
CA PRO A 22 28.95 -33.44 34.82
C PRO A 22 30.27 -32.63 34.65
N SER A 23 30.58 -31.75 35.62
CA SER A 23 31.85 -31.03 35.88
C SER A 23 31.91 -29.57 35.37
N PHE A 24 31.71 -28.62 36.29
CA PHE A 24 32.71 -27.62 36.69
C PHE A 24 32.02 -26.59 37.61
N LEU A 25 32.29 -26.72 38.91
CA LEU A 25 32.01 -25.72 39.93
C LEU A 25 33.10 -24.65 39.85
N CYS A 26 32.74 -23.39 39.55
CA CYS A 26 33.44 -22.24 40.14
C CYS A 26 32.57 -20.96 40.06
N GLY A 27 32.20 -20.42 41.24
CA GLY A 27 32.53 -19.00 41.46
C GLY A 27 31.44 -17.94 41.58
N ILE A 28 30.13 -18.21 41.61
CA ILE A 28 29.15 -17.13 41.89
C ILE A 28 28.39 -17.43 43.19
N LYS A 29 28.77 -16.73 44.27
CA LYS A 29 28.00 -16.69 45.53
C LYS A 29 26.58 -16.22 45.21
N ALA A 30 25.58 -17.05 45.55
CA ALA A 30 24.18 -16.66 45.48
C ALA A 30 23.96 -15.38 46.32
N PRO A 31 23.21 -14.38 45.83
CA PRO A 31 22.94 -13.18 46.60
C PRO A 31 22.19 -13.55 47.89
N HIS A 32 22.56 -12.94 49.01
CA HIS A 32 21.85 -13.09 50.29
C HIS A 32 20.34 -12.85 50.07
N ARG A 33 19.45 -13.63 50.72
CA ARG A 33 17.98 -13.50 50.61
C ARG A 33 17.48 -12.05 50.75
N ASN A 34 18.17 -11.21 51.51
CA ASN A 34 17.86 -9.77 51.65
C ASN A 34 18.05 -8.96 50.35
N SER A 35 19.01 -9.29 49.48
CA SER A 35 19.26 -8.54 48.24
C SER A 35 18.26 -8.87 47.14
N LEU A 36 17.72 -10.09 47.10
CA LEU A 36 16.63 -10.46 46.19
C LEU A 36 15.32 -9.78 46.58
N ALA A 37 14.98 -9.76 47.88
CA ALA A 37 13.80 -9.04 48.37
C ALA A 37 13.87 -7.52 48.09
N GLN A 38 15.05 -6.91 48.28
CA GLN A 38 15.29 -5.51 47.91
C GLN A 38 15.16 -5.26 46.39
N MET A 39 15.67 -6.17 45.56
CA MET A 39 15.56 -6.06 44.10
C MET A 39 14.11 -6.17 43.62
N TYR A 40 13.35 -7.14 44.16
CA TYR A 40 11.91 -7.27 43.90
C TYR A 40 11.13 -6.03 44.36
N GLY A 41 11.43 -5.50 45.55
CA GLY A 41 10.82 -4.26 46.04
C GLY A 41 11.07 -3.06 45.12
N LYS A 42 12.31 -2.89 44.64
CA LYS A 42 12.66 -1.83 43.68
C LYS A 42 11.94 -2.02 42.34
N TYR A 43 11.83 -3.25 41.84
CA TYR A 43 11.13 -3.56 40.60
C TYR A 43 9.62 -3.29 40.71
N THR A 44 8.97 -3.72 41.79
CA THR A 44 7.55 -3.44 42.05
C THR A 44 7.28 -1.95 42.18
N GLN A 45 8.16 -1.20 42.86
CA GLN A 45 8.01 0.25 42.99
C GLN A 45 8.31 1.01 41.68
N MET A 46 9.12 0.45 40.79
CA MET A 46 9.32 0.95 39.43
C MET A 46 8.08 0.71 38.56
N CYS A 47 7.52 -0.51 38.58
CA CYS A 47 6.28 -0.82 37.86
C CYS A 47 5.09 0.04 38.34
N LYS A 48 4.97 0.25 39.65
CA LYS A 48 3.92 1.08 40.23
C LYS A 48 4.05 2.54 39.81
N ARG A 49 5.27 3.10 39.84
CA ARG A 49 5.55 4.44 39.33
C ARG A 49 5.26 4.59 37.84
N LEU A 50 5.60 3.60 37.02
CA LEU A 50 5.27 3.59 35.59
C LEU A 50 3.76 3.63 35.36
N GLN A 51 2.99 2.82 36.10
CA GLN A 51 1.52 2.80 36.03
C GLN A 51 0.90 4.12 36.52
N GLU A 52 1.43 4.72 37.58
CA GLU A 52 0.99 6.01 38.10
C GLU A 52 1.28 7.13 37.07
N THR A 53 2.47 7.15 36.46
CA THR A 53 2.78 8.12 35.39
C THR A 53 1.95 7.93 34.13
N GLU A 54 1.59 6.70 33.76
CA GLU A 54 0.68 6.43 32.63
C GLU A 54 -0.75 6.87 32.93
N ALA A 55 -1.23 6.67 34.16
CA ALA A 55 -2.55 7.11 34.60
C ALA A 55 -2.64 8.64 34.68
N GLU A 56 -1.59 9.32 35.13
CA GLU A 56 -1.49 10.79 35.11
C GLU A 56 -1.41 11.33 33.68
N ARG A 57 -0.62 10.69 32.80
CA ARG A 57 -0.59 11.03 31.37
C ARG A 57 -1.95 10.91 30.72
N ARG A 58 -2.72 9.87 31.05
CA ARG A 58 -4.09 9.66 30.53
C ARG A 58 -5.08 10.71 31.05
N LYS A 59 -4.87 11.23 32.27
CA LYS A 59 -5.70 12.28 32.87
C LYS A 59 -5.53 13.68 32.26
N SER A 60 -4.46 13.93 31.49
CA SER A 60 -4.20 15.22 30.83
C SER A 60 -4.00 15.11 29.32
N MET A 61 -4.42 14.00 28.71
CA MET A 61 -4.16 13.71 27.30
C MET A 61 -5.02 14.59 26.40
N LYS A 62 -4.39 15.29 25.45
CA LYS A 62 -5.05 16.02 24.36
C LYS A 62 -5.11 15.13 23.12
N LEU A 63 -6.26 14.51 22.90
CA LEU A 63 -6.46 13.55 21.82
C LEU A 63 -7.26 14.15 20.67
N GLY A 64 -6.69 14.15 19.46
CA GLY A 64 -7.45 14.39 18.24
C GLY A 64 -8.24 13.15 17.83
N LEU A 65 -9.54 13.27 17.58
CA LEU A 65 -10.36 12.24 16.97
C LEU A 65 -10.62 12.63 15.51
N PHE A 66 -10.11 11.84 14.58
CA PHE A 66 -10.32 12.04 13.15
C PHE A 66 -11.16 10.91 12.58
N GLY A 67 -12.47 11.12 12.51
CA GLY A 67 -13.42 10.14 12.00
C GLY A 67 -13.52 10.16 10.47
N GLY A 68 -13.61 8.99 9.85
CA GLY A 68 -13.77 8.89 8.40
C GLY A 68 -14.04 7.48 7.92
N SER A 69 -14.52 7.36 6.68
CA SER A 69 -14.59 6.05 6.02
C SER A 69 -13.21 5.54 5.60
N PHE A 70 -12.27 6.45 5.27
CA PHE A 70 -10.92 6.10 4.82
C PHE A 70 -10.93 5.01 3.74
N ASN A 71 -11.61 5.29 2.62
CA ASN A 71 -11.89 4.32 1.56
C ASN A 71 -11.24 4.72 0.21
N PRO A 72 -9.90 4.76 0.09
CA PRO A 72 -8.90 4.41 1.12
C PRO A 72 -8.42 5.63 1.93
N ILE A 73 -7.62 5.41 2.97
CA ILE A 73 -6.78 6.47 3.58
C ILE A 73 -5.79 7.00 2.53
N HIS A 74 -5.38 8.26 2.62
CA HIS A 74 -4.52 8.92 1.64
C HIS A 74 -3.67 10.01 2.28
N ASN A 75 -2.68 10.54 1.54
CA ASN A 75 -1.69 11.50 2.03
C ASN A 75 -2.34 12.79 2.57
N GLY A 76 -3.40 13.28 1.93
CA GLY A 76 -4.16 14.43 2.46
C GLY A 76 -4.76 14.21 3.87
N HIS A 77 -5.16 13.00 4.24
CA HIS A 77 -5.62 12.71 5.61
C HIS A 77 -4.46 12.76 6.61
N ILE A 78 -3.32 12.17 6.24
CA ILE A 78 -2.14 12.06 7.10
C ILE A 78 -1.54 13.45 7.34
N ASP A 79 -1.40 14.25 6.28
CA ASP A 79 -0.90 15.63 6.36
C ASP A 79 -1.80 16.50 7.25
N MET A 80 -3.12 16.42 7.05
CA MET A 80 -4.08 17.15 7.89
C MET A 80 -3.92 16.79 9.37
N ALA A 81 -3.88 15.49 9.70
CA ALA A 81 -3.73 15.05 11.08
C ALA A 81 -2.39 15.49 11.70
N ARG A 82 -1.30 15.43 10.93
CA ARG A 82 0.04 15.85 11.37
C ARG A 82 0.06 17.33 11.71
N ARG A 83 -0.48 18.18 10.83
CA ARG A 83 -0.50 19.63 11.01
C ARG A 83 -1.46 20.07 12.10
N VAL A 84 -2.63 19.43 12.22
CA VAL A 84 -3.55 19.68 13.36
C VAL A 84 -2.89 19.28 14.68
N LYS A 85 -2.22 18.11 14.73
CA LYS A 85 -1.51 17.65 15.92
C LYS A 85 -0.48 18.69 16.39
N GLU A 86 0.32 19.19 15.45
CA GLU A 86 1.35 20.19 15.73
C GLU A 86 0.75 21.55 16.15
N GLN A 87 -0.15 22.12 15.33
CA GLN A 87 -0.74 23.44 15.57
C GLN A 87 -1.47 23.52 16.92
N PHE A 88 -2.15 22.44 17.33
CA PHE A 88 -2.98 22.43 18.54
C PHE A 88 -2.32 21.69 19.71
N ALA A 89 -1.04 21.34 19.60
CA ALA A 89 -0.26 20.63 20.61
C ALA A 89 -0.99 19.40 21.17
N LEU A 90 -1.51 18.57 20.26
CA LEU A 90 -2.16 17.31 20.63
C LEU A 90 -1.09 16.26 20.93
N ASP A 91 -1.34 15.41 21.94
CA ASP A 91 -0.48 14.29 22.27
C ASP A 91 -0.55 13.20 21.18
N GLY A 92 -1.70 13.07 20.53
CA GLY A 92 -1.88 12.18 19.40
C GLY A 92 -3.18 12.42 18.63
N VAL A 93 -3.31 11.76 17.48
CA VAL A 93 -4.53 11.73 16.67
C VAL A 93 -4.92 10.28 16.40
N LEU A 94 -6.16 9.97 16.74
CA LEU A 94 -6.81 8.68 16.53
C LEU A 94 -7.70 8.74 15.29
N PHE A 95 -7.29 8.05 14.24
CA PHE A 95 -8.08 7.83 13.02
C PHE A 95 -9.14 6.77 13.32
N MET A 96 -10.40 7.20 13.44
CA MET A 96 -11.52 6.31 13.72
C MET A 96 -12.15 5.84 12.41
N VAL A 97 -11.95 4.56 12.08
CA VAL A 97 -12.47 3.97 10.84
C VAL A 97 -13.92 3.59 11.04
N ALA A 98 -14.81 4.28 10.32
CA ALA A 98 -16.24 4.01 10.38
C ALA A 98 -16.57 2.62 9.82
N LYS A 99 -17.41 1.84 10.51
CA LYS A 99 -17.90 0.55 10.02
C LYS A 99 -18.84 0.77 8.83
N GLU A 100 -19.94 1.46 9.09
CA GLU A 100 -20.95 1.88 8.13
C GLU A 100 -21.23 3.37 8.40
N PRO A 101 -20.72 4.28 7.57
CA PRO A 101 -20.94 5.71 7.78
C PRO A 101 -22.44 6.03 7.61
N PRO A 102 -23.09 6.69 8.58
CA PRO A 102 -24.54 6.87 8.61
C PRO A 102 -25.11 7.70 7.45
N HIS A 103 -24.25 8.46 6.77
CA HIS A 103 -24.58 9.48 5.75
C HIS A 103 -23.91 9.22 4.39
N LYS A 104 -23.37 8.02 4.13
CA LYS A 104 -22.68 7.71 2.87
C LYS A 104 -22.77 6.23 2.51
N GLU A 105 -23.15 5.91 1.28
CA GLU A 105 -22.93 4.57 0.73
C GLU A 105 -21.44 4.40 0.40
N LEU A 106 -20.85 3.28 0.83
CA LEU A 106 -19.45 3.01 0.55
C LEU A 106 -19.30 2.60 -0.91
N ALA A 107 -18.53 3.38 -1.68
CA ALA A 107 -18.19 3.04 -3.05
C ALA A 107 -17.09 1.97 -3.09
N GLY A 108 -17.30 0.91 -3.88
CA GLY A 108 -16.41 -0.24 -4.01
C GLY A 108 -16.56 -1.25 -2.88
N ASP A 109 -16.28 -2.52 -3.18
CA ASP A 109 -16.50 -3.67 -2.30
C ASP A 109 -15.38 -3.85 -1.25
N VAL A 110 -14.94 -2.77 -0.60
CA VAL A 110 -13.89 -2.81 0.43
C VAL A 110 -14.50 -2.75 1.83
N ASP A 111 -14.38 -3.87 2.54
CA ASP A 111 -14.91 -4.01 3.89
C ASP A 111 -14.18 -3.12 4.93
N ALA A 112 -14.78 -2.96 6.11
CA ALA A 112 -14.25 -2.11 7.16
C ALA A 112 -12.91 -2.61 7.76
N VAL A 113 -12.69 -3.92 7.79
CA VAL A 113 -11.44 -4.53 8.28
C VAL A 113 -10.31 -4.23 7.30
N SER A 114 -10.55 -4.34 6.01
CA SER A 114 -9.62 -3.98 4.94
C SER A 114 -9.26 -2.49 4.96
N ARG A 115 -10.26 -1.60 5.16
CA ARG A 115 -10.00 -0.15 5.35
C ARG A 115 -9.18 0.14 6.61
N LEU A 116 -9.46 -0.56 7.71
CA LEU A 116 -8.67 -0.45 8.94
C LEU A 116 -7.23 -0.94 8.73
N ALA A 117 -7.02 -2.04 8.02
CA ALA A 117 -5.70 -2.57 7.72
C ALA A 117 -4.87 -1.56 6.89
N MET A 118 -5.50 -0.91 5.90
CA MET A 118 -4.85 0.18 5.14
C MET A 118 -4.51 1.37 6.03
N ALA A 119 -5.43 1.80 6.89
CA ALA A 119 -5.19 2.89 7.84
C ALA A 119 -4.06 2.58 8.83
N GLN A 120 -4.00 1.35 9.36
CA GLN A 120 -2.92 0.91 10.24
C GLN A 120 -1.58 0.87 9.52
N ALA A 121 -1.54 0.33 8.30
CA ALA A 121 -0.33 0.27 7.50
C ALA A 121 0.20 1.67 7.14
N ALA A 122 -0.70 2.61 6.82
CA ALA A 122 -0.35 3.99 6.55
C ALA A 122 0.29 4.72 7.75
N LEU A 123 -0.11 4.36 8.97
CA LEU A 123 0.28 5.08 10.19
C LEU A 123 1.36 4.36 11.01
N ALA A 124 1.86 3.19 10.57
CA ALA A 124 2.78 2.34 11.34
C ALA A 124 4.13 2.99 11.71
N GLY A 125 4.51 4.11 11.09
CA GLY A 125 5.70 4.90 11.41
C GLY A 125 5.42 6.34 11.81
N GLU A 126 4.16 6.75 11.93
CA GLU A 126 3.77 8.14 12.19
C GLU A 126 3.71 8.44 13.69
N ASN A 127 4.56 9.36 14.15
CA ASN A 127 4.67 9.65 15.59
C ASN A 127 3.39 10.31 16.14
N GLY A 128 2.68 9.56 16.98
CA GLY A 128 1.45 10.00 17.63
C GLY A 128 0.22 9.97 16.71
N LEU A 129 0.28 9.30 15.56
CA LEU A 129 -0.91 9.00 14.75
C LEU A 129 -1.20 7.51 14.84
N SER A 130 -2.47 7.13 14.98
CA SER A 130 -2.86 5.72 15.05
C SER A 130 -4.27 5.51 14.49
N ALA A 131 -4.54 4.31 13.97
CA ALA A 131 -5.87 3.92 13.49
C ALA A 131 -6.58 3.01 14.50
N SER A 132 -7.88 3.22 14.68
CA SER A 132 -8.73 2.43 15.57
C SER A 132 -9.97 1.93 14.85
N GLY A 133 -10.26 0.65 15.09
CA GLY A 133 -11.48 -0.03 14.66
C GLY A 133 -12.52 -0.15 15.76
N LEU A 134 -12.52 0.73 16.78
CA LEU A 134 -13.43 0.66 17.93
C LEU A 134 -14.90 0.49 17.50
N GLU A 135 -15.29 1.16 16.42
CA GLU A 135 -16.64 1.13 15.87
C GLU A 135 -17.01 -0.18 15.14
N LEU A 136 -16.03 -0.97 14.66
CA LEU A 136 -16.29 -2.21 13.89
C LEU A 136 -17.00 -3.28 14.72
N SER A 137 -16.73 -3.31 16.02
CA SER A 137 -17.33 -4.26 16.97
C SER A 137 -18.77 -3.92 17.36
N ARG A 138 -19.25 -2.72 17.04
CA ARG A 138 -20.59 -2.26 17.45
C ARG A 138 -21.67 -2.74 16.47
N PRO A 139 -22.87 -3.08 16.98
CA PRO A 139 -24.02 -3.32 16.12
C PRO A 139 -24.54 -1.99 15.54
N GLY A 140 -25.01 -2.02 14.30
CA GLY A 140 -25.62 -0.85 13.63
C GLY A 140 -24.63 0.22 13.15
N LYS A 141 -25.17 1.41 12.87
CA LYS A 141 -24.45 2.58 12.34
C LYS A 141 -23.44 3.14 13.35
N SER A 142 -22.36 3.71 12.84
CA SER A 142 -21.33 4.37 13.65
C SER A 142 -21.72 5.82 13.97
N TYR A 143 -21.88 6.14 15.26
CA TYR A 143 -22.17 7.50 15.73
C TYR A 143 -21.02 8.07 16.56
N THR A 144 -20.54 9.27 16.18
CA THR A 144 -19.40 9.93 16.81
C THR A 144 -19.61 10.18 18.31
N VAL A 145 -20.83 10.51 18.75
CA VAL A 145 -21.14 10.73 20.18
C VAL A 145 -20.88 9.48 21.03
N ASP A 146 -21.21 8.29 20.51
CA ASP A 146 -21.00 7.02 21.22
C ASP A 146 -19.50 6.66 21.28
N THR A 147 -18.77 7.04 20.22
CA THR A 147 -17.30 6.94 20.17
C THR A 147 -16.63 7.83 21.20
N VAL A 148 -17.00 9.12 21.25
CA VAL A 148 -16.48 10.08 22.23
C VAL A 148 -16.77 9.63 23.67
N ARG A 149 -18.00 9.19 23.96
CA ARG A 149 -18.38 8.66 25.29
C ARG A 149 -17.49 7.48 25.70
N THR A 150 -17.24 6.54 24.79
CA THR A 150 -16.39 5.39 25.07
C THR A 150 -14.95 5.81 25.35
N LEU A 151 -14.40 6.71 24.53
CA LEU A 151 -13.03 7.20 24.70
C LEU A 151 -12.84 7.95 26.03
N LEU A 152 -13.81 8.77 26.44
CA LEU A 152 -13.79 9.48 27.72
C LEU A 152 -13.94 8.52 28.92
N ALA A 153 -14.74 7.46 28.78
CA ALA A 153 -14.87 6.43 29.82
C ALA A 153 -13.56 5.64 30.01
N GLU A 154 -12.85 5.35 28.93
CA GLU A 154 -11.55 4.65 28.96
C GLU A 154 -10.38 5.56 29.37
N ASN A 155 -10.52 6.88 29.18
CA ASN A 155 -9.49 7.87 29.47
C ASN A 155 -10.10 9.05 30.28
N PRO A 156 -10.42 8.84 31.57
CA PRO A 156 -11.00 9.89 32.41
C PRO A 156 -10.06 11.10 32.49
N GLY A 157 -10.56 12.29 32.12
CA GLY A 157 -9.79 13.54 32.10
C GLY A 157 -9.17 13.91 30.76
N ALA A 158 -9.23 13.03 29.74
CA ALA A 158 -8.76 13.36 28.41
C ALA A 158 -9.58 14.50 27.77
N GLU A 159 -8.89 15.40 27.08
CA GLU A 159 -9.50 16.42 26.25
C GLU A 159 -9.58 15.91 24.81
N ILE A 160 -10.81 15.74 24.30
CA ILE A 160 -11.02 15.26 22.93
C ILE A 160 -11.26 16.42 21.98
N SER A 161 -10.48 16.44 20.90
CA SER A 161 -10.60 17.36 19.78
C SER A 161 -11.14 16.64 18.55
N LEU A 162 -12.38 16.89 18.14
CA LEU A 162 -12.93 16.36 16.90
C LEU A 162 -12.37 17.14 15.70
N ILE A 163 -11.63 16.46 14.82
CA ILE A 163 -11.05 17.03 13.60
C ILE A 163 -12.04 16.85 12.46
N VAL A 164 -12.46 17.95 11.84
CA VAL A 164 -13.44 17.96 10.74
C VAL A 164 -12.97 18.81 9.57
N GLY A 165 -13.31 18.36 8.37
CA GLY A 165 -13.26 19.20 7.18
C GLY A 165 -14.44 20.18 7.15
N GLU A 166 -14.35 21.16 6.26
CA GLU A 166 -15.38 22.18 6.02
C GLU A 166 -16.77 21.59 5.71
N ASP A 167 -16.83 20.57 4.87
CA ASP A 167 -18.05 19.85 4.51
C ASP A 167 -18.75 19.21 5.72
N MET A 168 -17.97 18.65 6.64
CA MET A 168 -18.50 18.04 7.86
C MET A 168 -18.93 19.10 8.88
N LEU A 169 -18.22 20.23 8.96
CA LEU A 169 -18.55 21.32 9.89
C LEU A 169 -19.98 21.84 9.67
N TRP A 170 -20.38 22.04 8.41
CA TRP A 170 -21.73 22.49 8.06
C TRP A 170 -22.81 21.48 8.43
N ASN A 171 -22.49 20.19 8.35
CA ASN A 171 -23.43 19.11 8.61
C ASN A 171 -23.48 18.68 10.09
N LEU A 172 -22.56 19.15 10.95
CA LEU A 172 -22.54 18.80 12.38
C LEU A 172 -23.87 18.99 13.12
N PRO A 173 -24.67 20.06 12.88
CA PRO A 173 -25.97 20.23 13.54
C PRO A 173 -26.98 19.09 13.27
N ALA A 174 -26.81 18.35 12.17
CA ALA A 174 -27.67 17.23 11.80
C ALA A 174 -27.19 15.89 12.39
N TRP A 175 -26.05 15.86 13.08
CA TRP A 175 -25.51 14.62 13.66
C TRP A 175 -26.34 14.20 14.87
N ARG A 176 -26.38 12.89 15.13
CA ARG A 176 -27.08 12.33 16.28
C ARG A 176 -26.52 12.90 17.59
N GLU A 177 -27.42 13.45 18.41
CA GLU A 177 -27.09 14.07 19.70
C GLU A 177 -26.01 15.17 19.57
N ALA A 178 -26.10 16.00 18.51
CA ALA A 178 -25.11 17.03 18.19
C ALA A 178 -24.79 17.96 19.37
N GLU A 179 -25.80 18.43 20.12
CA GLU A 179 -25.60 19.28 21.30
C GLU A 179 -24.75 18.57 22.37
N THR A 180 -25.03 17.29 22.65
CA THR A 180 -24.22 16.50 23.58
C THR A 180 -22.80 16.32 23.05
N LEU A 181 -22.64 15.97 21.77
CA LEU A 181 -21.32 15.81 21.16
C LEU A 181 -20.49 17.09 21.28
N LEU A 182 -21.06 18.24 20.92
CA LEU A 182 -20.39 19.54 20.92
C LEU A 182 -20.05 20.02 22.34
N GLY A 183 -20.82 19.60 23.36
CA GLY A 183 -20.48 19.82 24.77
C GLY A 183 -19.31 18.96 25.25
N LEU A 184 -19.11 17.78 24.67
CA LEU A 184 -18.05 16.84 25.09
C LEU A 184 -16.69 17.14 24.44
N VAL A 185 -16.64 17.78 23.28
CA VAL A 185 -15.41 17.93 22.48
C VAL A 185 -15.04 19.39 22.23
N ARG A 186 -13.79 19.62 21.80
CA ARG A 186 -13.41 20.81 21.01
C ARG A 186 -13.48 20.43 19.53
N VAL A 187 -14.07 21.24 18.68
CA VAL A 187 -14.05 21.04 17.22
C VAL A 187 -12.85 21.77 16.64
N ILE A 188 -12.05 21.09 15.83
CA ILE A 188 -10.98 21.67 15.02
C ILE A 188 -11.40 21.54 13.56
N ALA A 189 -11.68 22.68 12.92
CA ALA A 189 -12.10 22.74 11.54
C ALA A 189 -10.92 23.08 10.61
N VAL A 190 -10.80 22.35 9.50
CA VAL A 190 -9.74 22.55 8.50
C VAL A 190 -10.39 22.90 7.15
N SER A 191 -9.98 24.03 6.57
CA SER A 191 -10.42 24.44 5.23
C SER A 191 -9.92 23.47 4.16
N ARG A 192 -10.68 23.33 3.08
CA ARG A 192 -10.30 22.54 1.90
C ARG A 192 -10.23 23.42 0.64
N PRO A 193 -9.34 23.12 -0.31
CA PRO A 193 -9.34 23.81 -1.60
C PRO A 193 -10.67 23.59 -2.33
N GLY A 194 -11.17 24.64 -2.99
CA GLY A 194 -12.33 24.54 -3.89
C GLY A 194 -13.71 24.48 -3.21
N VAL A 195 -13.81 24.67 -1.89
CA VAL A 195 -15.09 24.77 -1.18
C VAL A 195 -15.49 26.25 -1.05
N GLU A 196 -16.64 26.62 -1.58
CA GLU A 196 -17.20 27.98 -1.43
C GLU A 196 -17.95 28.13 -0.11
N GLY A 197 -17.50 29.05 0.74
CA GLY A 197 -18.15 29.35 2.01
C GLY A 197 -17.18 29.94 3.02
N SER A 198 -17.71 30.58 4.04
CA SER A 198 -16.90 31.05 5.17
C SER A 198 -16.90 29.96 6.25
N LEU A 199 -15.79 29.22 6.34
CA LEU A 199 -15.53 28.30 7.48
C LEU A 199 -15.71 29.04 8.83
N ALA A 200 -15.40 30.34 8.86
CA ALA A 200 -15.59 31.18 10.03
C ALA A 200 -17.07 31.35 10.40
N ASP A 201 -17.97 31.53 9.43
CA ASP A 201 -19.40 31.73 9.68
C ASP A 201 -20.05 30.45 10.22
N ALA A 202 -19.65 29.30 9.67
CA ALA A 202 -20.10 28.01 10.16
C ALA A 202 -19.60 27.73 11.60
N ALA A 203 -18.34 28.06 11.88
CA ALA A 203 -17.79 27.96 13.22
C ALA A 203 -18.53 28.88 14.20
N GLU A 204 -18.83 30.12 13.79
CA GLU A 204 -19.54 31.08 14.61
C GLU A 204 -20.97 30.65 14.89
N THR A 205 -21.65 30.09 13.88
CA THR A 205 -22.98 29.50 14.03
C THR A 205 -22.98 28.40 15.10
N LEU A 206 -21.97 27.52 15.10
CA LEU A 206 -21.86 26.47 16.11
C LEU A 206 -21.54 27.01 17.51
N ARG A 207 -20.71 28.06 17.62
CA ARG A 207 -20.42 28.74 18.90
C ARG A 207 -21.68 29.36 19.50
N ILE A 208 -22.44 30.10 18.70
CA ILE A 208 -23.66 30.80 19.16
C ILE A 208 -24.77 29.79 19.48
N ARG A 209 -25.03 28.84 18.58
CA ARG A 209 -26.19 27.94 18.71
C ARG A 209 -26.01 26.86 19.77
N PHE A 210 -24.78 26.35 19.93
CA PHE A 210 -24.52 25.19 20.79
C PHE A 210 -23.51 25.45 21.91
N GLY A 211 -22.98 26.68 22.04
CA GLY A 211 -21.88 26.96 22.96
C GLY A 211 -20.60 26.17 22.61
N ALA A 212 -20.47 25.72 21.36
CA ALA A 212 -19.43 24.80 20.95
C ALA A 212 -18.04 25.45 20.99
N ARG A 213 -17.03 24.70 21.45
CA ARG A 213 -15.64 25.14 21.39
C ARG A 213 -15.07 24.84 20.00
N VAL A 214 -15.13 25.81 19.08
CA VAL A 214 -14.63 25.64 17.70
C VAL A 214 -13.34 26.43 17.47
N ALA A 215 -12.30 25.75 16.98
CA ALA A 215 -11.04 26.34 16.53
C ALA A 215 -10.83 26.11 15.03
N LEU A 216 -10.25 27.09 14.34
CA LEU A 216 -9.92 27.01 12.92
C LEU A 216 -8.42 26.72 12.76
N ALA A 217 -8.09 25.75 11.91
CA ALA A 217 -6.71 25.54 11.49
C ALA A 217 -6.22 26.73 10.68
N SER A 218 -4.94 27.10 10.84
CA SER A 218 -4.34 28.25 10.12
C SER A 218 -3.85 27.85 8.73
N PHE A 219 -4.39 26.77 8.18
CA PHE A 219 -3.94 26.19 6.94
C PHE A 219 -5.07 25.49 6.19
N THR A 220 -4.84 25.34 4.89
CA THR A 220 -5.70 24.58 3.99
C THR A 220 -5.16 23.17 3.82
N GLY A 221 -6.04 22.17 3.86
CA GLY A 221 -5.70 20.78 3.58
C GLY A 221 -5.26 20.57 2.13
N GLN A 222 -4.61 19.43 1.87
CA GLN A 222 -4.22 19.06 0.51
C GLN A 222 -5.45 18.70 -0.35
N ASP A 223 -5.38 19.00 -1.65
CA ASP A 223 -6.39 18.61 -2.63
C ASP A 223 -6.22 17.16 -3.09
N VAL A 224 -6.38 16.23 -2.14
CA VAL A 224 -6.40 14.79 -2.38
C VAL A 224 -7.64 14.22 -1.72
N SER A 225 -8.36 13.36 -2.45
CA SER A 225 -9.56 12.70 -1.95
C SER A 225 -9.52 11.20 -2.20
N SER A 226 -10.21 10.41 -1.36
CA SER A 226 -10.36 8.98 -1.61
C SER A 226 -11.06 8.70 -2.96
N THR A 227 -11.93 9.60 -3.43
CA THR A 227 -12.56 9.48 -4.75
C THR A 227 -11.54 9.61 -5.88
N MET A 228 -10.61 10.57 -5.77
CA MET A 228 -9.50 10.71 -6.72
C MET A 228 -8.65 9.44 -6.76
N VAL A 229 -8.31 8.85 -5.61
CA VAL A 229 -7.55 7.58 -5.55
C VAL A 229 -8.28 6.46 -6.27
N ARG A 230 -9.57 6.25 -5.97
CA ARG A 230 -10.36 5.19 -6.63
C ARG A 230 -10.45 5.39 -8.14
N ALA A 231 -10.67 6.64 -8.58
CA ALA A 231 -10.71 6.97 -10.01
C ALA A 231 -9.37 6.67 -10.70
N HIS A 232 -8.24 7.02 -10.08
CA HIS A 232 -6.92 6.71 -10.63
C HIS A 232 -6.68 5.20 -10.76
N VAL A 233 -7.03 4.41 -9.73
CA VAL A 233 -6.90 2.95 -9.79
C VAL A 233 -7.74 2.37 -10.92
N GLU A 234 -9.00 2.78 -11.03
CA GLU A 234 -9.93 2.33 -12.07
C GLU A 234 -9.40 2.65 -13.48
N GLN A 235 -8.88 3.87 -13.65
CA GLN A 235 -8.33 4.39 -14.91
C GLN A 235 -6.89 3.93 -15.21
N ALA A 236 -6.28 3.11 -14.35
CA ALA A 236 -4.88 2.71 -14.47
C ALA A 236 -3.90 3.89 -14.51
N LEU A 237 -4.14 4.89 -13.66
CA LEU A 237 -3.25 6.00 -13.40
C LEU A 237 -2.46 5.77 -12.09
N PRO A 238 -1.27 6.38 -11.93
CA PRO A 238 -0.45 6.21 -10.74
C PRO A 238 -1.11 6.81 -9.51
N ILE A 239 -0.88 6.21 -8.33
CA ILE A 239 -1.42 6.68 -7.04
C ILE A 239 -0.33 6.87 -5.97
N ASP A 240 0.94 6.72 -6.33
CA ASP A 240 2.11 6.78 -5.46
C ASP A 240 2.27 8.14 -4.75
N VAL A 241 1.82 9.22 -5.39
CA VAL A 241 1.76 10.56 -4.78
C VAL A 241 0.50 10.80 -3.94
N LEU A 242 -0.55 9.99 -4.14
CA LEU A 242 -1.84 10.16 -3.47
C LEU A 242 -1.91 9.39 -2.16
N VAL A 243 -1.27 8.23 -2.06
CA VAL A 243 -1.30 7.37 -0.87
C VAL A 243 0.10 6.91 -0.47
N PRO A 244 0.33 6.51 0.81
CA PRO A 244 1.58 5.87 1.19
C PRO A 244 1.79 4.55 0.45
N LEU A 245 3.04 4.17 0.19
CA LEU A 245 3.41 2.92 -0.48
C LEU A 245 2.76 1.67 0.15
N ALA A 246 2.61 1.64 1.48
CA ALA A 246 1.99 0.52 2.17
C ALA A 246 0.49 0.37 1.82
N VAL A 247 -0.21 1.48 1.59
CA VAL A 247 -1.62 1.50 1.16
C VAL A 247 -1.72 1.14 -0.30
N GLU A 248 -0.87 1.71 -1.14
CA GLU A 248 -0.79 1.37 -2.57
C GLU A 248 -0.61 -0.13 -2.77
N ARG A 249 0.33 -0.76 -2.04
CA ARG A 249 0.54 -2.20 -2.07
C ARG A 249 -0.72 -2.97 -1.72
N GLN A 250 -1.40 -2.63 -0.63
CA GLN A 250 -2.64 -3.32 -0.25
C GLN A 250 -3.76 -3.16 -1.28
N ILE A 251 -3.88 -1.98 -1.90
CA ILE A 251 -4.86 -1.74 -2.97
C ILE A 251 -4.62 -2.70 -4.13
N TYR A 252 -3.41 -2.69 -4.68
CA TYR A 252 -3.11 -3.51 -5.85
C TYR A 252 -2.98 -4.98 -5.52
N GLU A 253 -2.45 -5.38 -4.36
CA GLU A 253 -2.38 -6.78 -3.97
C GLU A 253 -3.77 -7.38 -3.85
N ASN A 254 -4.76 -6.66 -3.33
CA ASN A 254 -6.13 -7.15 -3.10
C ASN A 254 -7.13 -6.79 -4.21
N ALA A 255 -6.66 -6.25 -5.33
CA ALA A 255 -7.50 -5.79 -6.44
C ALA A 255 -8.58 -4.76 -6.04
N PHE A 256 -8.36 -3.99 -4.97
CA PHE A 256 -9.34 -3.00 -4.53
C PHE A 256 -9.48 -1.87 -5.55
N TYR A 257 -10.71 -1.42 -5.76
CA TYR A 257 -11.06 -0.32 -6.68
C TYR A 257 -10.70 -0.55 -8.15
N GLN A 258 -10.26 -1.76 -8.52
CA GLN A 258 -10.08 -2.15 -9.91
C GLN A 258 -11.44 -2.43 -10.55
N ASN A 259 -11.54 -2.27 -11.87
CA ASN A 259 -12.74 -2.72 -12.57
C ASN A 259 -12.91 -4.24 -12.46
N GLU A 260 -14.14 -4.71 -12.58
CA GLU A 260 -14.51 -6.13 -12.36
C GLU A 260 -13.69 -7.08 -13.25
N SER A 261 -13.51 -6.74 -14.52
CA SER A 261 -12.76 -7.56 -15.48
C SER A 261 -11.29 -7.76 -15.08
N VAL A 262 -10.63 -6.71 -14.55
CA VAL A 262 -9.24 -6.80 -14.08
C VAL A 262 -9.19 -7.55 -12.74
N ALA A 263 -10.12 -7.28 -11.82
CA ALA A 263 -10.18 -7.97 -10.53
C ALA A 263 -10.35 -9.49 -10.70
N GLN A 264 -11.22 -9.94 -11.61
CA GLN A 264 -11.40 -11.35 -11.94
C GLN A 264 -10.12 -12.00 -12.51
N LYS A 265 -9.44 -11.31 -13.44
CA LYS A 265 -8.15 -11.78 -14.00
C LYS A 265 -7.09 -11.90 -12.91
N GLN A 266 -7.01 -10.90 -12.03
CA GLN A 266 -6.04 -10.89 -10.94
C GLN A 266 -6.30 -12.00 -9.92
N GLU A 267 -7.55 -12.29 -9.56
CA GLU A 267 -7.87 -13.39 -8.65
C GLU A 267 -7.57 -14.75 -9.29
N LYS A 268 -7.89 -14.93 -10.58
CA LYS A 268 -7.49 -16.12 -11.33
C LYS A 268 -5.96 -16.29 -11.35
N LEU A 269 -5.22 -15.20 -11.58
CA LEU A 269 -3.75 -15.21 -11.55
C LEU A 269 -3.18 -15.53 -10.17
N ARG A 270 -3.79 -14.99 -9.11
CA ARG A 270 -3.39 -15.28 -7.72
C ARG A 270 -3.51 -16.77 -7.41
N ALA A 271 -4.55 -17.43 -7.93
CA ALA A 271 -4.76 -18.86 -7.74
C ALA A 271 -3.77 -19.74 -8.53
N SER A 272 -3.20 -19.24 -9.64
CA SER A 272 -2.27 -19.98 -10.49
C SER A 272 -0.79 -19.80 -10.12
N LEU A 273 -0.45 -18.73 -9.40
CA LEU A 273 0.93 -18.38 -9.07
C LEU A 273 1.27 -18.65 -7.59
N ASN A 274 2.54 -18.94 -7.32
CA ASN A 274 3.04 -18.87 -5.95
C ASN A 274 3.12 -17.42 -5.45
N LYS A 275 3.16 -17.23 -4.13
CA LYS A 275 3.16 -15.90 -3.49
C LYS A 275 4.22 -14.93 -4.06
N LYS A 276 5.48 -15.38 -4.17
CA LYS A 276 6.57 -14.52 -4.68
C LYS A 276 6.34 -14.08 -6.12
N ARG A 277 5.85 -14.99 -6.97
CA ARG A 277 5.58 -14.69 -8.37
C ARG A 277 4.38 -13.76 -8.51
N TYR A 278 3.36 -13.94 -7.69
CA TYR A 278 2.23 -13.01 -7.64
C TYR A 278 2.65 -11.61 -7.20
N GLU A 279 3.43 -11.49 -6.11
CA GLU A 279 3.99 -10.21 -5.66
C GLU A 279 4.79 -9.51 -6.76
N HIS A 280 5.59 -10.29 -7.50
CA HIS A 280 6.32 -9.79 -8.66
C HIS A 280 5.39 -9.30 -9.78
N SER A 281 4.36 -10.05 -10.17
CA SER A 281 3.37 -9.60 -11.17
C SER A 281 2.65 -8.32 -10.75
N ILE A 282 2.30 -8.18 -9.47
CA ILE A 282 1.71 -6.94 -8.94
C ILE A 282 2.73 -5.78 -8.95
N GLY A 283 3.99 -6.03 -8.62
CA GLY A 283 5.09 -5.06 -8.73
C GLY A 283 5.28 -4.58 -10.17
N THR A 284 5.34 -5.50 -11.13
CA THR A 284 5.45 -5.23 -12.56
C THR A 284 4.26 -4.42 -13.07
N MET A 285 3.03 -4.81 -12.72
CA MET A 285 1.81 -4.05 -13.08
C MET A 285 1.88 -2.59 -12.60
N ARG A 286 2.25 -2.37 -11.32
CA ARG A 286 2.36 -1.02 -10.74
C ARG A 286 3.44 -0.19 -11.42
N CYS A 287 4.61 -0.79 -11.65
CA CYS A 287 5.71 -0.13 -12.34
C CYS A 287 5.32 0.22 -13.78
N ALA A 288 4.61 -0.68 -14.49
CA ALA A 288 4.13 -0.44 -15.84
C ALA A 288 3.11 0.72 -15.90
N ILE A 289 2.16 0.80 -14.96
CA ILE A 289 1.23 1.94 -14.85
C ILE A 289 1.98 3.26 -14.68
N SER A 290 2.97 3.30 -13.77
CA SER A 290 3.77 4.49 -13.50
C SER A 290 4.55 4.96 -14.73
N LEU A 291 5.24 4.03 -15.40
CA LEU A 291 5.97 4.34 -16.63
C LEU A 291 5.03 4.75 -17.77
N ALA A 292 3.85 4.14 -17.88
CA ALA A 292 2.88 4.48 -18.92
C ALA A 292 2.37 5.91 -18.80
N ALA A 293 2.05 6.35 -17.57
CA ALA A 293 1.66 7.73 -17.32
C ALA A 293 2.79 8.72 -17.65
N ARG A 294 4.05 8.34 -17.39
CA ARG A 294 5.21 9.19 -17.67
C ARG A 294 5.51 9.34 -19.16
N TRP A 295 5.35 8.26 -19.92
CA TRP A 295 5.75 8.17 -21.32
C TRP A 295 4.59 8.25 -22.31
N ASP A 296 3.42 8.73 -21.84
CA ASP A 296 2.20 8.89 -22.63
C ASP A 296 1.77 7.61 -23.35
N VAL A 297 1.82 6.49 -22.62
CA VAL A 297 1.34 5.18 -23.08
C VAL A 297 0.04 4.84 -22.36
N ASN A 298 -0.85 4.10 -23.03
CA ASN A 298 -2.13 3.71 -22.46
C ASN A 298 -1.96 2.89 -21.16
N GLY A 299 -2.34 3.49 -20.03
CA GLY A 299 -2.22 2.88 -18.71
C GLY A 299 -3.03 1.59 -18.55
N ALA A 300 -4.19 1.46 -19.22
CA ALA A 300 -5.00 0.25 -19.15
C ALA A 300 -4.34 -0.94 -19.85
N GLN A 301 -3.69 -0.70 -20.99
CA GLN A 301 -2.87 -1.70 -21.67
C GLN A 301 -1.66 -2.09 -20.82
N ALA A 302 -0.93 -1.11 -20.27
CA ALA A 302 0.23 -1.34 -19.41
C ALA A 302 -0.13 -2.13 -18.14
N ARG A 303 -1.28 -1.84 -17.52
CA ARG A 303 -1.82 -2.57 -16.38
C ARG A 303 -2.06 -4.05 -16.71
N LEU A 304 -2.76 -4.33 -17.82
CA LEU A 304 -3.06 -5.71 -18.21
C LEU A 304 -1.81 -6.49 -18.60
N ALA A 305 -0.93 -5.88 -19.41
CA ALA A 305 0.31 -6.51 -19.85
C ALA A 305 1.23 -6.79 -18.65
N GLY A 306 1.43 -5.81 -17.76
CA GLY A 306 2.24 -5.98 -16.56
C GLY A 306 1.69 -7.02 -15.58
N LEU A 307 0.36 -7.10 -15.41
CA LEU A 307 -0.29 -8.11 -14.56
C LEU A 307 -0.05 -9.53 -15.10
N LEU A 308 -0.19 -9.73 -16.41
CA LEU A 308 -0.22 -11.05 -17.03
C LEU A 308 1.10 -11.47 -17.69
N HIS A 309 2.15 -10.64 -17.70
CA HIS A 309 3.41 -10.92 -18.40
C HIS A 309 4.01 -12.29 -18.05
N ASP A 310 3.90 -12.70 -16.79
CA ASP A 310 4.46 -13.95 -16.24
C ASP A 310 3.38 -15.03 -16.02
N CYS A 311 2.20 -14.92 -16.64
CA CYS A 311 1.09 -15.86 -16.40
C CYS A 311 1.38 -17.31 -16.83
N ALA A 312 2.38 -17.51 -17.70
CA ALA A 312 2.86 -18.83 -18.11
C ALA A 312 4.14 -19.26 -17.37
N LYS A 313 4.41 -18.79 -16.13
CA LYS A 313 5.59 -19.22 -15.36
C LYS A 313 5.45 -20.64 -14.83
N LEU A 314 5.52 -21.62 -15.73
CA LEU A 314 5.30 -23.05 -15.50
C LEU A 314 6.61 -23.84 -15.50
N PRO A 315 6.60 -25.09 -14.97
CA PRO A 315 7.73 -26.00 -15.10
C PRO A 315 8.12 -26.28 -16.56
N PRO A 316 9.41 -26.56 -16.86
CA PRO A 316 9.90 -26.78 -18.23
C PRO A 316 9.10 -27.80 -19.04
N GLU A 317 8.76 -28.94 -18.44
CA GLU A 317 7.97 -30.00 -19.06
C GLU A 317 6.56 -29.55 -19.42
N SER A 318 5.94 -28.71 -18.57
CA SER A 318 4.63 -28.14 -18.82
C SER A 318 4.68 -27.11 -19.95
N LEU A 319 5.73 -26.31 -20.03
CA LEU A 319 5.94 -25.35 -21.13
C LEU A 319 6.06 -26.05 -22.47
N LEU A 320 6.85 -27.13 -22.55
CA LEU A 320 7.00 -27.91 -23.78
C LEU A 320 5.70 -28.62 -24.19
N ALA A 321 4.98 -29.20 -23.23
CA ALA A 321 3.69 -29.83 -23.48
C ALA A 321 2.65 -28.82 -23.99
N LEU A 322 2.59 -27.64 -23.37
CA LEU A 322 1.68 -26.57 -23.78
C LEU A 322 2.05 -26.02 -25.16
N ALA A 323 3.35 -25.84 -25.44
CA ALA A 323 3.82 -25.45 -26.78
C ALA A 323 3.38 -26.46 -27.84
N ALA A 324 3.48 -27.77 -27.56
CA ALA A 324 3.00 -28.81 -28.47
C ALA A 324 1.47 -28.76 -28.65
N GLN A 325 0.70 -28.57 -27.57
CA GLN A 325 -0.76 -28.46 -27.61
C GLN A 325 -1.25 -27.30 -28.49
N HIS A 326 -0.55 -26.17 -28.45
CA HIS A 326 -0.88 -24.99 -29.25
C HIS A 326 -0.18 -24.95 -30.62
N ALA A 327 0.50 -26.02 -31.02
CA ALA A 327 1.32 -26.08 -32.23
C ALA A 327 2.31 -24.90 -32.36
N LEU A 328 2.83 -24.43 -31.21
CA LEU A 328 3.82 -23.36 -31.15
C LEU A 328 5.18 -23.92 -31.60
N PRO A 329 5.84 -23.34 -32.61
CA PRO A 329 7.16 -23.78 -33.02
C PRO A 329 8.18 -23.59 -31.89
N VAL A 330 8.88 -24.68 -31.53
CA VAL A 330 9.93 -24.70 -30.51
C VAL A 330 11.27 -25.06 -31.15
N ASP A 331 12.21 -24.12 -31.11
CA ASP A 331 13.56 -24.29 -31.65
C ASP A 331 14.46 -25.13 -30.71
N GLU A 332 15.67 -25.48 -31.16
CA GLU A 332 16.62 -26.28 -30.36
C GLU A 332 17.04 -25.57 -29.07
N PHE A 333 17.21 -24.25 -29.12
CA PHE A 333 17.60 -23.44 -27.96
C PHE A 333 16.50 -23.44 -26.89
N GLU A 334 15.24 -23.31 -27.32
CA GLU A 334 14.06 -23.37 -26.44
C GLU A 334 13.84 -24.77 -25.86
N ARG A 335 14.26 -25.85 -26.53
CA ARG A 335 14.24 -27.20 -25.94
C ARG A 335 15.26 -27.35 -24.81
N GLU A 336 16.44 -26.74 -24.97
CA GLU A 336 17.47 -26.73 -23.92
C GLU A 336 17.12 -25.77 -22.77
N VAL A 337 16.47 -24.64 -23.08
CA VAL A 337 16.07 -23.62 -22.11
C VAL A 337 14.56 -23.34 -22.21
N PRO A 338 13.68 -24.28 -21.79
CA PRO A 338 12.23 -24.13 -21.97
C PRO A 338 11.64 -22.93 -21.25
N GLY A 339 12.32 -22.43 -20.22
CA GLY A 339 11.91 -21.20 -19.52
C GLY A 339 11.78 -19.99 -20.44
N LEU A 340 12.44 -19.96 -21.61
CA LEU A 340 12.27 -18.88 -22.58
C LEU A 340 10.90 -18.88 -23.27
N LEU A 341 10.15 -19.99 -23.26
CA LEU A 341 8.85 -20.09 -23.91
C LEU A 341 7.73 -19.32 -23.18
N HIS A 342 7.93 -18.88 -21.94
CA HIS A 342 6.85 -18.35 -21.11
C HIS A 342 6.29 -17.01 -21.60
N ASP A 343 7.02 -16.21 -22.36
CA ASP A 343 6.47 -14.97 -22.93
C ASP A 343 5.50 -15.28 -24.08
N ARG A 344 5.91 -16.13 -25.02
CA ARG A 344 5.09 -16.59 -26.15
C ARG A 344 3.87 -17.38 -25.70
N LEU A 345 4.05 -18.30 -24.76
CA LEU A 345 2.94 -19.04 -24.14
C LEU A 345 2.11 -18.14 -23.24
N GLY A 346 2.71 -17.16 -22.58
CA GLY A 346 2.02 -16.15 -21.78
C GLY A 346 1.01 -15.36 -22.59
N ALA A 347 1.36 -14.96 -23.81
CA ALA A 347 0.41 -14.30 -24.71
C ALA A 347 -0.76 -15.23 -25.10
N ILE A 348 -0.50 -16.51 -25.36
CA ILE A 348 -1.54 -17.50 -25.68
C ILE A 348 -2.48 -17.70 -24.48
N ILE A 349 -1.94 -17.90 -23.28
CA ILE A 349 -2.72 -18.04 -22.04
C ILE A 349 -3.50 -16.75 -21.77
N ALA A 350 -2.88 -15.57 -21.89
CA ALA A 350 -3.57 -14.29 -21.69
C ALA A 350 -4.80 -14.16 -22.60
N ARG A 351 -4.70 -14.60 -23.86
CA ARG A 351 -5.82 -14.64 -24.80
C ARG A 351 -6.87 -15.68 -24.42
N ASP A 352 -6.47 -16.95 -24.33
CA ASP A 352 -7.39 -18.09 -24.25
C ASP A 352 -8.02 -18.24 -22.87
N GLU A 353 -7.27 -17.91 -21.82
CA GLU A 353 -7.65 -18.16 -20.44
C GLU A 353 -8.05 -16.91 -19.67
N TYR A 354 -7.47 -15.75 -19.99
CA TYR A 354 -7.79 -14.48 -19.34
C TYR A 354 -8.68 -13.58 -20.21
N GLY A 355 -8.95 -13.97 -21.46
CA GLY A 355 -9.86 -13.26 -22.36
C GLY A 355 -9.30 -11.94 -22.89
N VAL A 356 -7.98 -11.75 -22.90
CA VAL A 356 -7.35 -10.55 -23.47
C VAL A 356 -7.48 -10.57 -24.99
N GLN A 357 -8.09 -9.53 -25.56
CA GLN A 357 -8.29 -9.37 -27.01
C GLN A 357 -7.41 -8.29 -27.64
N ASP A 358 -6.84 -7.41 -26.81
CA ASP A 358 -5.99 -6.32 -27.27
C ASP A 358 -4.65 -6.87 -27.78
N THR A 359 -4.38 -6.68 -29.07
CA THR A 359 -3.19 -7.22 -29.74
C THR A 359 -1.89 -6.59 -29.25
N ASP A 360 -1.91 -5.32 -28.85
CA ASP A 360 -0.72 -4.64 -28.34
C ASP A 360 -0.36 -5.19 -26.95
N VAL A 361 -1.36 -5.46 -26.11
CA VAL A 361 -1.16 -6.13 -24.81
C VAL A 361 -0.57 -7.53 -25.00
N LEU A 362 -1.14 -8.32 -25.92
CA LEU A 362 -0.66 -9.68 -26.21
C LEU A 362 0.77 -9.66 -26.75
N GLU A 363 1.10 -8.71 -27.63
CA GLU A 363 2.43 -8.56 -28.22
C GLU A 363 3.48 -8.12 -27.18
N ALA A 364 3.11 -7.19 -26.28
CA ALA A 364 3.98 -6.77 -25.18
C ALA A 364 4.28 -7.92 -24.22
N ILE A 365 3.28 -8.77 -23.91
CA ILE A 365 3.50 -10.01 -23.15
C ILE A 365 4.41 -10.96 -23.94
N ARG A 366 4.16 -11.15 -25.25
CA ARG A 366 4.88 -12.10 -26.11
C ARG A 366 6.38 -11.81 -26.20
N CYS A 367 6.80 -10.55 -26.11
CA CYS A 367 8.19 -10.15 -26.32
C CYS A 367 8.90 -9.61 -25.06
N HIS A 368 8.28 -9.68 -23.87
CA HIS A 368 8.83 -9.05 -22.67
C HIS A 368 10.16 -9.63 -22.16
N GLN A 369 10.62 -10.79 -22.64
CA GLN A 369 11.93 -11.34 -22.27
C GLN A 369 13.04 -10.94 -23.25
N LEU A 370 12.79 -11.18 -24.55
CA LEU A 370 13.80 -11.07 -25.60
C LEU A 370 13.73 -9.77 -26.40
N CYS A 371 12.68 -8.96 -26.18
CA CYS A 371 12.32 -7.82 -27.00
C CYS A 371 12.07 -8.23 -28.47
N ARG A 372 11.88 -7.23 -29.32
CA ARG A 372 11.77 -7.37 -30.77
C ARG A 372 12.27 -6.09 -31.46
N ALA A 373 12.49 -6.15 -32.77
CA ALA A 373 12.67 -4.92 -33.54
C ALA A 373 11.40 -4.06 -33.51
N HIS A 374 11.56 -2.74 -33.62
CA HIS A 374 10.47 -1.77 -33.66
C HIS A 374 9.50 -1.87 -32.47
N MET A 375 10.03 -1.94 -31.25
CA MET A 375 9.23 -1.95 -30.02
C MET A 375 8.36 -0.70 -29.91
N THR A 376 7.09 -0.92 -29.57
CA THR A 376 6.15 0.14 -29.17
C THR A 376 6.52 0.70 -27.80
N GLY A 377 5.90 1.81 -27.39
CA GLY A 377 6.03 2.31 -26.02
C GLY A 377 5.61 1.26 -24.97
N LEU A 378 4.54 0.49 -25.26
CA LEU A 378 4.05 -0.55 -24.37
C LEU A 378 5.06 -1.70 -24.21
N ASP A 379 5.67 -2.18 -25.30
CA ASP A 379 6.69 -3.24 -25.24
C ASP A 379 7.87 -2.83 -24.35
N LYS A 380 8.36 -1.59 -24.55
CA LYS A 380 9.47 -1.02 -23.77
C LYS A 380 9.11 -0.95 -22.28
N ILE A 381 7.90 -0.49 -21.97
CA ILE A 381 7.42 -0.36 -20.59
C ILE A 381 7.31 -1.71 -19.91
N VAL A 382 6.72 -2.71 -20.55
CA VAL A 382 6.55 -4.04 -19.94
C VAL A 382 7.89 -4.73 -19.75
N TYR A 383 8.79 -4.63 -20.74
CA TYR A 383 10.16 -5.12 -20.64
C TYR A 383 10.91 -4.50 -19.44
N LEU A 384 10.88 -3.17 -19.33
CA LEU A 384 11.56 -2.47 -18.21
C LEU A 384 10.90 -2.76 -16.87
N ALA A 385 9.56 -2.70 -16.79
CA ALA A 385 8.82 -2.88 -15.55
C ALA A 385 9.14 -4.23 -14.90
N ASP A 386 9.20 -5.32 -15.67
CA ASP A 386 9.59 -6.65 -15.16
C ASP A 386 11.01 -6.62 -14.54
N LYS A 387 11.92 -5.84 -15.11
CA LYS A 387 13.31 -5.77 -14.68
C LYS A 387 13.56 -4.79 -13.55
N ILE A 388 12.75 -3.74 -13.38
CA ILE A 388 13.03 -2.66 -12.42
C ILE A 388 12.02 -2.57 -11.28
N GLU A 389 10.97 -3.40 -11.28
CA GLU A 389 9.94 -3.35 -10.23
C GLU A 389 10.55 -3.44 -8.82
N PRO A 390 9.88 -2.88 -7.79
CA PRO A 390 10.50 -2.60 -6.49
C PRO A 390 11.08 -3.80 -5.73
N THR A 391 10.67 -5.04 -6.04
CA THR A 391 11.22 -6.25 -5.41
C THR A 391 12.49 -6.77 -6.08
N ARG A 392 12.88 -6.22 -7.24
CA ARG A 392 14.14 -6.54 -7.92
C ARG A 392 15.33 -5.95 -7.17
N ASP A 393 16.31 -6.82 -6.93
CA ASP A 393 17.56 -6.49 -6.24
C ASP A 393 18.73 -7.15 -6.98
N TYR A 394 19.41 -6.37 -7.83
CA TYR A 394 20.60 -6.81 -8.55
C TYR A 394 21.48 -5.61 -8.93
N PRO A 395 22.79 -5.81 -9.19
CA PRO A 395 23.71 -4.72 -9.49
C PRO A 395 23.25 -3.85 -10.67
N GLY A 396 23.14 -2.54 -10.46
CA GLY A 396 22.74 -1.58 -11.48
C GLY A 396 21.24 -1.33 -11.63
N VAL A 397 20.37 -2.02 -10.87
CA VAL A 397 18.92 -1.82 -10.95
C VAL A 397 18.49 -0.38 -10.65
N ASP A 398 19.14 0.30 -9.71
CA ASP A 398 18.79 1.69 -9.36
C ASP A 398 19.18 2.69 -10.46
N VAL A 399 20.26 2.40 -11.19
CA VAL A 399 20.63 3.18 -12.38
C VAL A 399 19.56 3.00 -13.46
N LEU A 400 19.10 1.77 -13.70
CA LEU A 400 18.00 1.50 -14.63
C LEU A 400 16.69 2.16 -14.20
N ARG A 401 16.39 2.17 -12.89
CA ARG A 401 15.22 2.89 -12.35
C ARG A 401 15.28 4.38 -12.64
N SER A 402 16.44 5.03 -12.44
CA SER A 402 16.63 6.45 -12.77
C SER A 402 16.51 6.69 -14.28
N LEU A 403 17.20 5.89 -15.10
CA LEU A 403 17.14 6.03 -16.55
C LEU A 403 15.72 5.83 -17.09
N ALA A 404 14.94 4.89 -16.55
CA ALA A 404 13.56 4.65 -16.99
C ALA A 404 12.64 5.87 -16.73
N GLN A 405 13.04 6.74 -15.80
CA GLN A 405 12.44 8.05 -15.60
C GLN A 405 13.06 9.09 -16.59
N GLU A 406 14.37 9.06 -16.76
CA GLU A 406 15.19 9.86 -17.68
C GLU A 406 14.73 9.86 -19.14
N ASP A 407 14.88 8.67 -19.74
CA ASP A 407 14.85 8.39 -21.17
C ASP A 407 14.49 6.91 -21.37
N LEU A 408 13.26 6.65 -21.84
CA LEU A 408 12.73 5.31 -22.00
C LEU A 408 13.59 4.46 -22.95
N ASP A 409 14.07 5.04 -24.05
CA ASP A 409 14.83 4.29 -25.06
C ASP A 409 16.22 3.93 -24.53
N HIS A 410 16.93 4.88 -23.91
CA HIS A 410 18.23 4.59 -23.33
C HIS A 410 18.13 3.63 -22.13
N ALA A 411 17.06 3.70 -21.34
CA ALA A 411 16.81 2.75 -20.27
C ALA A 411 16.64 1.32 -20.80
N VAL A 412 15.85 1.14 -21.88
CA VAL A 412 15.68 -0.16 -22.53
C VAL A 412 17.03 -0.68 -23.03
N LEU A 413 17.79 0.12 -23.78
CA LEU A 413 19.08 -0.31 -24.31
C LEU A 413 20.07 -0.67 -23.19
N ALA A 414 20.16 0.16 -22.14
CA ALA A 414 21.01 -0.11 -20.98
C ALA A 414 20.60 -1.40 -20.26
N CYS A 415 19.30 -1.69 -20.17
CA CYS A 415 18.80 -2.94 -19.61
C CYS A 415 19.18 -4.14 -20.50
N MET A 416 19.01 -4.04 -21.81
CA MET A 416 19.41 -5.09 -22.75
C MET A 416 20.92 -5.37 -22.70
N ASP A 417 21.74 -4.31 -22.63
CA ASP A 417 23.20 -4.42 -22.50
C ASP A 417 23.60 -5.05 -21.17
N SER A 418 22.91 -4.72 -20.07
CA SER A 418 23.12 -5.32 -18.76
C SER A 418 22.80 -6.83 -18.77
N VAL A 419 21.69 -7.22 -19.38
CA VAL A 419 21.30 -8.63 -19.55
C VAL A 419 22.33 -9.37 -20.41
N HIS A 420 22.73 -8.80 -21.55
CA HIS A 420 23.76 -9.38 -22.43
C HIS A 420 25.09 -9.57 -21.67
N ALA A 421 25.58 -8.53 -21.00
CA ALA A 421 26.82 -8.58 -20.24
C ALA A 421 26.77 -9.60 -19.10
N HIS A 422 25.62 -9.78 -18.44
CA HIS A 422 25.41 -10.82 -17.45
C HIS A 422 25.52 -12.22 -18.08
N LEU A 423 24.85 -12.48 -19.21
CA LEU A 423 24.92 -13.78 -19.88
C LEU A 423 26.34 -14.13 -20.33
N VAL A 424 27.07 -13.16 -20.91
CA VAL A 424 28.48 -13.33 -21.29
C VAL A 424 29.35 -13.66 -20.07
N ARG A 425 29.18 -12.92 -18.97
CA ARG A 425 29.96 -13.12 -17.73
C ARG A 425 29.72 -14.50 -17.11
N GLU A 426 28.48 -14.98 -17.15
CA GLU A 426 28.09 -16.30 -16.66
C GLU A 426 28.43 -17.45 -17.64
N GLY A 427 29.01 -17.14 -18.82
CA GLY A 427 29.31 -18.13 -19.85
C GLY A 427 28.06 -18.80 -20.44
N LYS A 428 26.89 -18.15 -20.34
CA LYS A 428 25.62 -18.68 -20.85
C LYS A 428 25.49 -18.37 -22.34
N ARG A 429 24.89 -19.30 -23.09
CA ARG A 429 24.52 -19.07 -24.49
C ARG A 429 23.50 -17.93 -24.57
N ILE A 430 23.60 -17.11 -25.61
CA ILE A 430 22.68 -16.01 -25.89
C ILE A 430 21.77 -16.44 -27.03
N LYS A 431 20.45 -16.26 -26.85
CA LYS A 431 19.47 -16.60 -27.89
C LYS A 431 19.62 -15.60 -29.07
N PRO A 432 19.82 -16.07 -30.32
CA PRO A 432 20.08 -15.19 -31.47
C PRO A 432 19.03 -14.08 -31.67
N GLU A 433 17.76 -14.38 -31.41
CA GLU A 433 16.65 -13.44 -31.54
C GLU A 433 16.77 -12.27 -30.56
N GLY A 434 17.19 -12.53 -29.32
CA GLY A 434 17.41 -11.48 -28.32
C GLY A 434 18.58 -10.57 -28.69
N GLU A 435 19.67 -11.15 -29.21
CA GLU A 435 20.81 -10.37 -29.69
C GLU A 435 20.44 -9.54 -30.94
N ALA A 436 19.69 -10.12 -31.86
CA ALA A 436 19.19 -9.41 -33.04
C ALA A 436 18.27 -8.24 -32.65
N ALA A 437 17.38 -8.44 -31.66
CA ALA A 437 16.53 -7.38 -31.13
C ALA A 437 17.36 -6.25 -30.51
N ARG A 438 18.40 -6.57 -29.73
CA ARG A 438 19.31 -5.58 -29.13
C ARG A 438 20.02 -4.74 -30.19
N VAL A 439 20.60 -5.40 -31.19
CA VAL A 439 21.32 -4.73 -32.29
C VAL A 439 20.37 -3.87 -33.13
N ALA A 440 19.16 -4.37 -33.42
CA ALA A 440 18.15 -3.60 -34.14
C ALA A 440 17.75 -2.35 -33.36
N PHE A 441 17.45 -2.49 -32.07
CA PHE A 441 17.06 -1.37 -31.21
C PHE A 441 18.16 -0.31 -31.09
N GLN A 442 19.43 -0.72 -30.98
CA GLN A 442 20.56 0.19 -30.97
C GLN A 442 20.66 1.00 -32.27
N LYS A 443 20.49 0.36 -33.43
CA LYS A 443 20.50 1.04 -34.74
C LYS A 443 19.36 2.05 -34.86
N GLU A 444 18.15 1.65 -34.49
CA GLU A 444 16.98 2.53 -34.50
C GLU A 444 17.19 3.78 -33.62
N LEU A 445 17.81 3.62 -32.44
CA LEU A 445 18.11 4.74 -31.55
C LEU A 445 19.14 5.69 -32.16
N MET A 446 20.20 5.15 -32.78
CA MET A 446 21.19 5.97 -33.49
C MET A 446 20.56 6.75 -34.65
N GLU A 447 19.68 6.13 -35.42
CA GLU A 447 18.96 6.78 -36.53
C GLU A 447 18.04 7.90 -36.03
N ARG A 448 17.27 7.65 -34.97
CA ARG A 448 16.42 8.66 -34.33
C ARG A 448 17.22 9.86 -33.81
N ASN A 449 18.38 9.59 -33.18
CA ASN A 449 19.25 10.66 -32.68
C ASN A 449 19.86 11.49 -33.82
N ARG A 450 20.20 10.88 -34.95
CA ARG A 450 20.67 11.59 -36.16
C ARG A 450 19.59 12.46 -36.80
N GLN A 451 18.32 12.07 -36.70
CA GLN A 451 17.19 12.86 -37.24
C GLN A 451 16.83 14.05 -36.34
N LYS A 452 17.21 14.02 -35.06
CA LYS A 452 16.97 15.09 -34.08
C LYS A 452 18.11 16.12 -33.99
N ALA A 453 19.31 15.74 -34.43
CA ALA A 453 20.50 16.59 -34.52
C ALA A 453 20.54 17.32 -35.86
#